data_AF-A0A957EXG2-F1
#
_entry.id   AF-A0A957EXG2-F1
#
_cell.length_a   1.000
_cell.length_b   1.000
_cell.length_c   1.000
_cell.angle_alpha   90.00
_cell.angle_beta   90.00
_cell.angle_gamma   90.00
#
_symmetry.space_group_name_H-M   'P 1'
#
loop_
_entity.id
_entity.type
_entity.pdbx_description
1 polymer ?
#
loop_
_entity_poly.entity_id
_entity_poly.type
_entity_poly.pdbx_seq_one_letter_code
_entity_poly.pdbx_strand_id
1 'polypeptide(L)' 'FGVANGITVDTHVKRLANRLGLSSSDDPAKVEQDLMAVVSHDEWINISHLLIFHGRRVCHARKPNCSGCPLRHLCPSATQ' A
#
# COMPACT_ATOMS: atom_id res chain seq x y z
N PHE A 1 -12.14 -13.02 17.46
CA PHE A 1 -11.74 -11.70 16.93
C PHE A 1 -10.61 -11.94 15.96
N GLY A 2 -10.81 -11.78 14.64
CA GLY A 2 -9.74 -12.13 13.68
C GLY A 2 -10.14 -12.26 12.21
N VAL A 3 -11.39 -12.00 11.84
CA VAL A 3 -11.82 -11.98 10.43
C VAL A 3 -11.92 -10.52 10.01
N ALA A 4 -11.04 -10.09 9.10
CA ALA A 4 -11.13 -8.77 8.50
C ALA A 4 -12.19 -8.79 7.41
N ASN A 5 -13.22 -7.96 7.55
CA ASN A 5 -14.24 -7.83 6.51
C ASN A 5 -13.80 -6.91 5.34
N GLY A 6 -12.62 -6.32 5.44
CA GLY A 6 -12.09 -5.36 4.49
C GLY A 6 -10.71 -4.84 4.87
N ILE A 7 -10.11 -4.03 4.00
CA ILE A 7 -8.78 -3.44 4.16
C ILE A 7 -8.97 -1.95 4.42
N THR A 8 -8.48 -1.45 5.56
CA THR A 8 -8.63 -0.03 5.89
C THR A 8 -7.71 0.81 5.01
N VAL A 9 -8.31 1.65 4.15
CA VAL A 9 -7.56 2.55 3.26
C VAL A 9 -7.44 3.94 3.88
N ASP A 10 -6.25 4.26 4.39
CA ASP A 10 -5.88 5.62 4.78
C ASP A 10 -5.04 6.32 3.69
N THR A 11 -4.56 7.52 3.99
CA THR A 11 -3.73 8.30 3.03
C THR A 11 -2.37 7.66 2.72
N HIS A 12 -1.83 6.81 3.60
CA HIS A 12 -0.61 6.05 3.34
C HIS A 12 -0.91 4.85 2.45
N VAL A 13 -1.92 4.05 2.82
CA VAL A 13 -2.37 2.88 2.06
C VAL A 13 -2.72 3.28 0.63
N LYS A 14 -3.56 4.31 0.45
CA LYS A 14 -3.92 4.82 -0.88
C LYS A 14 -2.71 5.21 -1.71
N ARG A 15 -1.79 5.99 -1.13
CA ARG A 15 -0.60 6.48 -1.84
C ARG A 15 0.32 5.33 -2.24
N LEU A 16 0.56 4.39 -1.33
CA LEU A 16 1.47 3.28 -1.60
C LEU A 16 0.83 2.26 -2.54
N ALA A 17 -0.46 1.98 -2.41
CA ALA A 17 -1.18 1.11 -3.35
C ALA A 17 -1.00 1.62 -4.80
N ASN A 18 -1.19 2.92 -5.02
CA ASN A 18 -0.95 3.54 -6.32
C ASN A 18 0.53 3.49 -6.73
N ARG A 19 1.48 3.82 -5.84
CA ARG A 19 2.92 3.83 -6.16
C ARG A 19 3.49 2.45 -6.48
N LEU A 20 2.97 1.42 -5.80
CA LEU A 20 3.36 0.02 -5.99
C LEU A 20 2.62 -0.64 -7.16
N GLY A 21 1.67 0.07 -7.80
CA GLY A 21 0.86 -0.48 -8.89
C GLY A 21 -0.19 -1.50 -8.45
N LEU A 22 -0.56 -1.50 -7.17
CA LEU A 22 -1.62 -2.35 -6.62
C LEU A 22 -3.02 -1.81 -6.89
N SER A 23 -3.13 -0.51 -7.17
CA SER A 23 -4.37 0.16 -7.60
C SER A 23 -4.00 1.31 -8.53
N SER A 24 -4.97 1.77 -9.32
CA SER A 24 -4.89 2.99 -10.13
C SER A 24 -5.98 4.00 -9.74
N SER A 25 -6.71 3.75 -8.65
CA SER A 25 -7.84 4.56 -8.22
C SER A 25 -7.46 5.55 -7.12
N ASP A 26 -8.14 6.70 -7.14
CA ASP A 26 -8.10 7.68 -6.06
C ASP A 26 -9.23 7.52 -5.04
N ASP A 27 -10.22 6.68 -5.36
CA ASP A 27 -11.36 6.35 -4.50
C ASP A 27 -10.94 5.28 -3.47
N PRO A 28 -10.99 5.57 -2.16
CA PRO A 28 -10.62 4.60 -1.13
C PRO A 28 -11.39 3.28 -1.22
N ALA A 29 -12.67 3.31 -1.60
CA ALA A 29 -13.49 2.10 -1.69
C ALA A 29 -13.01 1.19 -2.84
N LYS A 30 -12.58 1.78 -3.95
CA LYS A 30 -12.00 1.02 -5.08
C LYS A 30 -10.61 0.49 -4.74
N VAL A 31 -9.79 1.29 -4.07
CA VAL A 31 -8.47 0.85 -3.61
C VAL A 31 -8.58 -0.33 -2.63
N GLU A 32 -9.57 -0.30 -1.73
CA GLU A 32 -9.85 -1.43 -0.83
C GLU A 32 -10.17 -2.70 -1.62
N GLN A 33 -11.07 -2.61 -2.62
CA GLN A 33 -11.43 -3.73 -3.47
C GLN A 33 -10.24 -4.27 -4.28
N ASP A 34 -9.42 -3.38 -4.84
CA ASP A 34 -8.22 -3.76 -5.59
C ASP A 34 -7.24 -4.51 -4.68
N LEU A 35 -7.02 -4.02 -3.46
CA LEU A 35 -6.14 -4.68 -2.49
C LEU A 35 -6.71 -6.04 -2.03
N MET A 36 -8.02 -6.14 -1.84
CA MET A 36 -8.69 -7.41 -1.49
C MET A 36 -8.58 -8.45 -2.61
N ALA A 37 -8.51 -8.02 -3.87
CA ALA A 37 -8.35 -8.90 -5.03
C ALA A 37 -6.91 -9.44 -5.19
N VAL A 38 -5.91 -8.70 -4.68
CA VAL A 38 -4.49 -9.04 -4.82
C VAL A 38 -3.93 -9.75 -3.59
N VAL A 39 -4.42 -9.42 -2.39
CA VAL A 39 -3.91 -9.91 -1.11
C VAL A 39 -4.83 -11.00 -0.56
N SER A 40 -4.24 -12.08 -0.05
CA SER A 40 -5.00 -13.15 0.60
C SER A 40 -5.75 -12.65 1.85
N HIS A 41 -6.92 -13.22 2.09
CA HIS A 41 -7.85 -12.73 3.13
C HIS A 41 -7.26 -12.69 4.55
N ASP A 42 -6.38 -13.64 4.86
CA ASP A 42 -5.64 -13.72 6.12
C ASP A 42 -4.65 -12.56 6.33
N GLU A 43 -4.20 -11.94 5.24
CA GLU A 43 -3.20 -10.87 5.25
C GLU A 43 -3.80 -9.46 5.17
N TRP A 44 -5.12 -9.30 5.08
CA TRP A 44 -5.79 -8.00 4.93
C TRP A 44 -5.49 -6.99 6.06
N ILE A 45 -5.38 -7.49 7.29
CA ILE A 45 -4.99 -6.66 8.44
C ILE A 45 -3.51 -6.29 8.33
N ASN A 46 -2.66 -7.26 7.99
CA ASN A 46 -1.22 -7.09 7.93
C ASN A 46 -0.82 -6.11 6.85
N ILE A 47 -1.39 -6.22 5.64
CA ILE A 47 -1.04 -5.33 4.53
C ILE A 47 -1.35 -3.87 4.85
N SER A 48 -2.48 -3.59 5.50
CA SER A 48 -2.84 -2.22 5.92
C SER A 48 -1.75 -1.64 6.83
N HIS A 49 -1.36 -2.39 7.87
CA HIS A 49 -0.31 -1.96 8.80
C HIS A 49 1.05 -1.80 8.09
N LEU A 50 1.44 -2.77 7.26
CA LEU A 50 2.71 -2.74 6.53
C LEU A 50 2.81 -1.51 5.62
N LEU A 51 1.75 -1.20 4.88
CA LEU A 51 1.72 -0.01 4.01
C LEU A 51 1.76 1.29 4.83
N ILE A 52 1.05 1.36 5.97
CA ILE A 52 1.13 2.51 6.87
C ILE A 52 2.56 2.70 7.41
N PHE A 53 3.16 1.64 7.96
CA PHE A 53 4.51 1.68 8.50
C PHE A 53 5.55 2.04 7.43
N HIS A 54 5.45 1.43 6.25
CA HIS A 54 6.34 1.72 5.13
C HIS A 54 6.18 3.17 4.66
N GLY A 55 4.94 3.65 4.54
CA GLY A 55 4.65 5.02 4.12
C GLY A 55 5.09 6.08 5.14
N ARG A 56 5.21 5.71 6.42
CA ARG A 56 5.71 6.59 7.48
C ARG A 56 7.23 6.61 7.61
N ARG A 57 7.91 5.49 7.34
CA ARG A 57 9.35 5.33 7.59
C ARG A 57 10.24 5.40 6.34
N VAL A 58 9.70 5.05 5.17
CA VAL A 58 10.49 4.89 3.94
C VAL A 58 9.86 5.68 2.80
N CYS A 59 8.59 5.40 2.48
CA CYS A 59 7.90 5.97 1.33
C CYS A 59 7.11 7.24 1.70
N HIS A 60 7.83 8.27 2.15
CA HIS A 60 7.25 9.57 2.49
C HIS A 60 6.54 10.21 1.29
N ALA A 61 5.55 11.08 1.57
CA ALA A 61 4.72 11.70 0.53
C ALA A 61 5.54 12.57 -0.45
N ARG A 62 6.41 13.45 0.06
CA ARG A 62 7.16 14.42 -0.75
C ARG A 62 8.54 13.95 -1.21
N LYS A 63 9.29 13.25 -0.36
CA LYS A 63 10.66 12.77 -0.64
C LYS A 63 10.82 11.32 -0.15
N PRO A 64 10.31 10.33 -0.90
CA PRO A 64 10.47 8.93 -0.51
C PRO A 64 11.94 8.50 -0.59
N ASN A 65 12.40 7.68 0.35
CA ASN A 65 13.73 7.10 0.32
C ASN A 65 13.79 5.90 -0.64
N CYS A 66 13.65 6.17 -1.94
CA CYS A 66 13.63 5.12 -2.98
C CYS A 66 14.95 4.36 -3.12
N SER A 67 16.09 4.97 -2.76
CA SER A 67 17.41 4.30 -2.80
C SER A 67 17.56 3.26 -1.70
N GLY A 68 17.08 3.56 -0.48
CA GLY A 68 17.05 2.62 0.65
C GLY A 68 15.77 1.79 0.75
N CYS A 69 14.88 1.84 -0.24
CA CYS A 69 13.60 1.14 -0.18
C CYS A 69 13.77 -0.35 -0.49
N PRO A 70 13.36 -1.28 0.40
CA PRO A 70 13.44 -2.72 0.12
C PRO A 70 12.58 -3.14 -1.07
N LEU A 71 11.52 -2.38 -1.37
CA LEU A 71 10.61 -2.63 -2.49
C LEU A 71 11.09 -1.97 -3.80
N ARG A 72 12.28 -1.34 -3.83
CA ARG A 72 12.76 -0.59 -5.01
C ARG A 72 12.69 -1.40 -6.31
N HIS A 73 13.12 -2.65 -6.26
CA HIS A 73 13.18 -3.54 -7.42
C HIS A 73 11.81 -4.03 -7.91
N LEU A 74 10.77 -3.91 -7.08
CA LEU A 74 9.38 -4.26 -7.40
C LEU A 74 8.50 -3.02 -7.64
N CYS A 75 8.97 -1.84 -7.25
CA CYS A 75 8.17 -0.62 -7.23
C CYS A 75 8.28 0.12 -8.56
N PRO A 76 7.20 0.21 -9.36
CA PRO A 76 7.23 0.92 -10.65
C PRO A 76 7.50 2.42 -10.48
N SER A 77 7.20 3.00 -9.31
CA SER A 77 7.46 4.41 -9.01
C SER A 77 8.89 4.70 -8.53
N ALA A 78 9.75 3.69 -8.31
CA ALA A 78 11.10 3.91 -7.81
C ALA A 78 12.14 4.22 -8.91
N THR A 79 11.72 4.11 -10.18
CA THR A 79 12.54 4.27 -11.38
C THR A 79 12.54 5.70 -11.94
N GLN A 80 11.91 6.66 -11.25
CA GLN A 80 11.97 8.10 -11.58
C GLN A 80 12.91 8.84 -10.63
#